data_AF-H3GKL3-F1
#
_entry.id   AF-H3GKL3-F1
#
_cell.length_a   1.000
_cell.length_b   1.000
_cell.length_c   1.000
_cell.angle_alpha   90.00
_cell.angle_beta   90.00
_cell.angle_gamma   90.00
#
_symmetry.space_group_name_H-M   'P 1'
#
loop_
_entity.id
_entity.type
_entity.pdbx_description
1 polymer ?
#
loop_
_entity_poly.entity_id
_entity_poly.type
_entity_poly.pdbx_seq_one_letter_code
_entity_poly.pdbx_strand_id
1 'polypeptide(L)'
;MAIYGASTFDVYIKPMLNGSNVSFQGKATFEQDGVVHSFYLIDDSAYHQVVDGSIDTTTCLPADSIPSVSDIVEAIASATAISSVNTDQDISCTNGTWLSTTFSGESYVLCTGSDINENNFTVYGEDLSVTFEYLSEDVTITKPKSAPIDCEGAQDNSVELSSLGQVYGISLSGSHRALKEEAGAVHLASSTCACQGTPRPCLFFHGMDVAADGGIVNDYSFFGDIKEHAPCCSSFNFAVLNTEDYEWYNDTLQQKACDAAMNVSTGNPHSGSTEINELIVVAHSMGNSMFAGALATGKCSIGKNVDWVALSGPMKGSMGSDFIHEICGSSSGSNTLLSKLGSLIAARAIHAKYVTAGICGTTYNGLLSKEYAGLLAGGLVIPHHSSKNDGIVEFQSCVGDLDASKFDTTYASTWYAAKLNHADTTFHDGDGLFSSAQKPLKWFECLL
;
A
#
# COMPACT_ATOMS: atom_id res chain seq x y z
N MET A 1 -8.45 -2.80 -9.97
CA MET A 1 -7.58 -3.63 -9.12
C MET A 1 -7.94 -5.10 -9.28
N ALA A 2 -6.98 -5.99 -9.05
CA ALA A 2 -7.19 -7.43 -9.08
C ALA A 2 -6.32 -8.10 -8.00
N ILE A 3 -6.83 -9.14 -7.34
CA ILE A 3 -6.05 -9.99 -6.43
C ILE A 3 -5.68 -11.26 -7.19
N TYR A 4 -4.38 -11.55 -7.33
CA TYR A 4 -3.89 -12.67 -8.15
C TYR A 4 -4.54 -12.70 -9.56
N GLY A 5 -4.75 -11.53 -10.19
CA GLY A 5 -5.38 -11.41 -11.51
C GLY A 5 -6.92 -11.49 -11.53
N ALA A 6 -7.58 -11.75 -10.41
CA ALA A 6 -9.04 -11.76 -10.32
C ALA A 6 -9.60 -10.38 -9.90
N SER A 7 -10.47 -9.81 -10.73
CA SER A 7 -11.23 -8.57 -10.44
C SER A 7 -12.64 -8.83 -9.87
N THR A 8 -13.07 -10.09 -9.83
CA THR A 8 -14.32 -10.54 -9.23
C THR A 8 -14.07 -11.90 -8.60
N PHE A 9 -14.46 -12.08 -7.34
CA PHE A 9 -14.21 -13.29 -6.58
C PHE A 9 -15.20 -13.41 -5.41
N ASP A 10 -15.36 -14.64 -4.93
CA ASP A 10 -16.23 -14.95 -3.80
C ASP A 10 -15.40 -15.14 -2.51
N VAL A 11 -15.96 -14.69 -1.40
CA VAL A 11 -15.43 -14.95 -0.06
C VAL A 11 -16.49 -15.66 0.75
N TYR A 12 -16.17 -16.85 1.25
CA TYR A 12 -17.08 -17.64 2.06
C TYR A 12 -16.80 -17.41 3.53
N ILE A 13 -17.81 -16.97 4.27
CA ILE A 13 -17.74 -16.74 5.71
C ILE A 13 -18.71 -17.67 6.41
N LYS A 14 -18.22 -18.39 7.43
CA LYS A 14 -19.01 -19.24 8.30
C LYS A 14 -19.05 -18.69 9.72
N PRO A 15 -20.20 -18.24 10.23
CA PRO A 15 -20.35 -17.83 11.61
C PRO A 15 -20.35 -19.06 12.55
N MET A 16 -19.69 -18.93 13.70
CA MET A 16 -19.56 -19.95 14.71
C MET A 16 -20.07 -19.39 16.04
N LEU A 17 -21.21 -19.90 16.51
CA LEU A 17 -21.83 -19.43 17.76
C LEU A 17 -21.12 -20.02 18.99
N ASN A 18 -20.63 -19.13 19.85
CA ASN A 18 -19.97 -19.43 21.11
C ASN A 18 -20.66 -18.65 22.24
N GLY A 19 -21.75 -19.20 22.79
CA GLY A 19 -22.53 -18.52 23.82
C GLY A 19 -23.32 -17.33 23.26
N SER A 20 -23.02 -16.12 23.74
CA SER A 20 -23.58 -14.86 23.20
C SER A 20 -22.75 -14.27 22.05
N ASN A 21 -21.56 -14.82 21.80
CA ASN A 21 -20.63 -14.29 20.82
C ASN A 21 -20.61 -15.16 19.57
N VAL A 22 -20.31 -14.55 18.44
CA VAL A 22 -20.14 -15.22 17.15
C VAL A 22 -18.71 -14.95 16.67
N SER A 23 -17.93 -16.01 16.48
CA SER A 23 -16.65 -15.93 15.76
C SER A 23 -16.83 -16.36 14.31
N PHE A 24 -15.80 -16.16 13.48
CA PHE A 24 -15.92 -16.39 12.04
C PHE A 24 -14.79 -17.28 11.53
N GLN A 25 -15.16 -18.19 10.62
CA GLN A 25 -14.22 -18.85 9.73
C GLN A 25 -14.39 -18.30 8.32
N GLY A 26 -13.31 -18.20 7.57
CA GLY A 26 -13.29 -17.58 6.25
C GLY A 26 -12.49 -18.39 5.23
N LYS A 27 -12.90 -18.32 3.96
CA LYS A 27 -12.14 -18.85 2.84
C LYS A 27 -12.29 -17.97 1.60
N ALA A 28 -11.17 -17.65 0.96
CA ALA A 28 -11.12 -17.11 -0.39
C ALA A 28 -10.13 -17.92 -1.23
N THR A 29 -10.40 -18.10 -2.52
CA THR A 29 -9.52 -18.85 -3.43
C THR A 29 -9.35 -18.07 -4.73
N PHE A 30 -8.11 -17.99 -5.19
CA PHE A 30 -7.69 -17.31 -6.41
C PHE A 30 -6.83 -18.28 -7.25
N GLU A 31 -6.86 -18.13 -8.56
CA GLU A 31 -6.04 -18.90 -9.50
C GLU A 31 -5.29 -17.94 -10.43
N GLN A 32 -3.97 -18.06 -10.49
CA GLN A 32 -3.11 -17.26 -11.37
C GLN A 32 -2.02 -18.14 -11.96
N ASP A 33 -1.83 -18.07 -13.28
CA ASP A 33 -0.78 -18.81 -14.00
C ASP A 33 -0.79 -20.33 -13.74
N GLY A 34 -1.95 -20.91 -13.42
CA GLY A 34 -2.12 -22.33 -13.07
C GLY A 34 -1.79 -22.68 -11.61
N VAL A 35 -1.46 -21.70 -10.78
CA VAL A 35 -1.24 -21.83 -9.33
C VAL A 35 -2.49 -21.40 -8.57
N VAL A 36 -2.94 -22.22 -7.63
CA VAL A 36 -4.11 -21.92 -6.79
C VAL A 36 -3.65 -21.38 -5.44
N HIS A 37 -4.08 -20.17 -5.11
CA HIS A 37 -3.84 -19.50 -3.84
C HIS A 37 -5.13 -19.51 -3.02
N SER A 38 -5.13 -20.15 -1.85
CA SER A 38 -6.28 -20.16 -0.93
C SER A 38 -5.93 -19.52 0.39
N PHE A 39 -6.77 -18.59 0.83
CA PHE A 39 -6.66 -17.90 2.10
C PHE A 39 -7.71 -18.43 3.05
N TYR A 40 -7.31 -18.71 4.28
CA TYR A 40 -8.19 -19.26 5.30
C TYR A 40 -8.09 -18.45 6.59
N LEU A 41 -9.23 -18.27 7.25
CA LEU A 41 -9.32 -17.86 8.65
C LEU A 41 -10.00 -18.99 9.42
N ILE A 42 -9.28 -19.69 10.29
CA ILE A 42 -9.79 -20.84 11.04
C ILE A 42 -9.23 -20.80 12.45
N ASP A 43 -10.12 -20.88 13.43
CA ASP A 43 -9.78 -20.83 14.86
C ASP A 43 -8.87 -19.62 15.18
N ASP A 44 -9.26 -18.46 14.63
CA ASP A 44 -8.59 -17.17 14.70
C ASP A 44 -7.23 -17.10 14.00
N SER A 45 -6.69 -18.21 13.48
CA SER A 45 -5.45 -18.19 12.70
C SER A 45 -5.69 -17.99 11.21
N ALA A 46 -4.85 -17.16 10.59
CA ALA A 46 -4.82 -16.92 9.16
C ALA A 46 -3.80 -17.83 8.45
N TYR A 47 -4.16 -18.36 7.29
CA TYR A 47 -3.31 -19.26 6.49
C TYR A 47 -3.32 -18.87 5.02
N HIS A 48 -2.16 -19.03 4.37
CA HIS A 48 -2.03 -19.00 2.91
C HIS A 48 -1.60 -20.39 2.43
N GLN A 49 -2.45 -21.01 1.62
CA GLN A 49 -2.15 -22.25 0.94
C GLN A 49 -1.85 -21.97 -0.52
N VAL A 50 -0.73 -22.50 -1.00
CA VAL A 50 -0.33 -22.46 -2.41
C VAL A 50 -0.31 -23.89 -2.94
N VAL A 51 -1.08 -24.13 -3.99
CA VAL A 51 -1.13 -25.41 -4.70
C VAL A 51 -0.63 -25.21 -6.13
N ASP A 52 0.52 -25.80 -6.45
CA ASP A 52 1.13 -25.80 -7.77
C ASP A 52 1.45 -27.24 -8.20
N GLY A 53 0.61 -27.80 -9.08
CA GLY A 53 0.70 -29.18 -9.53
C GLY A 53 0.60 -30.20 -8.39
N SER A 54 1.76 -30.67 -7.91
CA SER A 54 1.86 -31.63 -6.79
C SER A 54 2.38 -31.01 -5.49
N ILE A 55 2.78 -29.75 -5.53
CA ILE A 55 3.25 -28.99 -4.37
C ILE A 55 2.02 -28.40 -3.67
N ASP A 56 1.86 -28.72 -2.39
CA ASP A 56 0.83 -28.15 -1.50
C ASP A 56 1.55 -27.65 -0.25
N THR A 57 1.72 -26.34 -0.18
CA THR A 57 2.39 -25.68 0.94
C THR A 57 1.43 -24.73 1.61
N THR A 58 1.33 -24.80 2.93
CA THR A 58 0.57 -23.84 3.73
C THR A 58 1.50 -23.13 4.70
N THR A 59 1.40 -21.81 4.77
CA THR A 59 2.13 -20.95 5.71
C THR A 59 1.15 -20.21 6.62
N CYS A 60 1.63 -19.81 7.81
CA CYS A 60 0.89 -18.87 8.64
C CYS A 60 0.91 -17.49 7.98
N LEU A 61 -0.21 -16.78 8.05
CA LEU A 61 -0.26 -15.36 7.77
C LEU A 61 -0.40 -14.57 9.08
N PRO A 62 0.19 -13.38 9.16
CA PRO A 62 -0.15 -12.40 10.17
C PRO A 62 -1.66 -12.14 10.18
N ALA A 63 -2.25 -12.00 11.37
CA ALA A 63 -3.69 -11.81 11.53
C ALA A 63 -4.22 -10.55 10.82
N ASP A 64 -3.38 -9.54 10.64
CA ASP A 64 -3.74 -8.28 9.97
C ASP A 64 -3.61 -8.33 8.43
N SER A 65 -3.15 -9.46 7.87
CA SER A 65 -3.06 -9.65 6.41
C SER A 65 -4.41 -10.01 5.76
N ILE A 66 -5.41 -10.39 6.55
CA ILE A 66 -6.78 -10.66 6.08
C ILE A 66 -7.73 -9.66 6.76
N PRO A 67 -8.71 -9.08 6.03
CA PRO A 67 -9.71 -8.21 6.65
C PRO A 67 -10.43 -8.87 7.82
N SER A 68 -10.55 -8.16 8.94
CA SER A 68 -11.26 -8.62 10.12
C SER A 68 -12.76 -8.75 9.83
N VAL A 69 -13.27 -9.97 9.86
CA VAL A 69 -14.69 -10.26 9.59
C VAL A 69 -15.57 -9.69 10.70
N SER A 70 -15.10 -9.73 11.96
CA SER A 70 -15.82 -9.11 13.08
C SER A 70 -15.95 -7.60 12.89
N ASP A 71 -14.86 -6.92 12.53
CA ASP A 71 -14.88 -5.46 12.30
C ASP A 71 -15.78 -5.09 11.12
N ILE A 72 -15.82 -5.90 10.06
CA ILE A 72 -16.76 -5.70 8.94
C ILE A 72 -18.20 -5.83 9.42
N VAL A 73 -18.52 -6.86 10.21
CA VAL A 73 -19.87 -7.06 10.75
C VAL A 73 -20.27 -5.90 11.67
N GLU A 74 -19.36 -5.42 12.51
CA GLU A 74 -19.61 -4.25 13.37
C GLU A 74 -19.78 -2.95 12.57
N ALA A 75 -18.96 -2.73 11.54
CA ALA A 75 -19.09 -1.59 10.64
C ALA A 75 -20.46 -1.58 9.95
N ILE A 76 -20.93 -2.74 9.47
CA ILE A 76 -22.25 -2.86 8.85
C ILE A 76 -23.38 -2.68 9.89
N ALA A 77 -23.26 -3.32 11.06
CA ALA A 77 -24.26 -3.23 12.13
C ALA A 77 -24.41 -1.80 12.68
N SER A 78 -23.32 -1.02 12.69
CA SER A 78 -23.30 0.38 13.12
C SER A 78 -23.63 1.39 12.02
N ALA A 79 -23.93 0.93 10.80
CA ALA A 79 -24.19 1.82 9.67
C ALA A 79 -25.40 2.75 9.91
N THR A 80 -25.29 3.98 9.41
CA THR A 80 -26.27 5.05 9.66
C THR A 80 -27.01 5.42 8.38
N ALA A 81 -28.30 5.76 8.49
CA ALA A 81 -29.11 6.11 7.32
C ALA A 81 -28.73 7.49 6.75
N ILE A 82 -28.68 7.58 5.42
CA ILE A 82 -28.33 8.78 4.66
C ILE A 82 -29.42 9.11 3.62
N SER A 83 -29.54 10.38 3.23
CA SER A 83 -30.58 10.78 2.25
C SER A 83 -30.20 10.49 0.81
N SER A 84 -28.91 10.59 0.50
CA SER A 84 -28.37 10.53 -0.86
C SER A 84 -26.87 10.30 -0.84
N VAL A 85 -26.37 9.68 -1.91
CA VAL A 85 -24.93 9.52 -2.16
C VAL A 85 -24.52 10.49 -3.28
N ASN A 86 -23.51 11.30 -3.03
CA ASN A 86 -22.86 12.11 -4.06
C ASN A 86 -21.66 11.33 -4.61
N THR A 87 -21.74 10.88 -5.85
CA THR A 87 -20.66 10.12 -6.49
C THR A 87 -20.80 10.17 -8.01
N ASP A 88 -19.67 9.99 -8.69
CA ASP A 88 -19.60 9.80 -10.14
C ASP A 88 -19.67 8.31 -10.53
N GLN A 89 -19.70 7.41 -9.53
CA GLN A 89 -19.86 5.97 -9.75
C GLN A 89 -21.28 5.60 -10.17
N ASP A 90 -21.42 4.60 -11.04
CA ASP A 90 -22.73 4.04 -11.44
C ASP A 90 -23.26 3.08 -10.36
N ILE A 91 -23.89 3.65 -9.34
CA ILE A 91 -24.50 2.91 -8.22
C ILE A 91 -26.00 3.18 -8.15
N SER A 92 -26.77 2.21 -7.66
CA SER A 92 -28.21 2.38 -7.49
C SER A 92 -28.72 1.67 -6.25
N CYS A 93 -29.78 2.23 -5.66
CA CYS A 93 -30.50 1.60 -4.56
C CYS A 93 -31.99 1.67 -4.81
N THR A 94 -32.44 0.91 -5.80
CA THR A 94 -33.84 0.91 -6.22
C THR A 94 -34.71 0.32 -5.12
N ASN A 95 -35.67 1.10 -4.59
CA ASN A 95 -36.59 0.71 -3.52
C ASN A 95 -35.93 0.30 -2.19
N GLY A 96 -34.63 0.58 -2.02
CA GLY A 96 -33.89 0.29 -0.80
C GLY A 96 -33.68 1.50 0.09
N THR A 97 -32.91 1.32 1.17
CA THR A 97 -32.46 2.41 2.04
C THR A 97 -30.95 2.53 1.94
N TRP A 98 -30.48 3.77 1.77
CA TRP A 98 -29.05 4.06 1.84
C TRP A 98 -28.57 4.15 3.28
N LEU A 99 -27.48 3.45 3.57
CA LEU A 99 -26.73 3.58 4.80
C LEU A 99 -25.27 3.96 4.49
N SER A 100 -24.57 4.56 5.45
CA SER A 100 -23.12 4.80 5.36
C SER A 100 -22.40 4.20 6.56
N THR A 101 -21.19 3.71 6.32
CA THR A 101 -20.27 3.23 7.34
C THR A 101 -18.82 3.53 6.95
N THR A 102 -17.90 3.27 7.87
CA THR A 102 -16.46 3.38 7.65
C THR A 102 -15.80 2.08 8.08
N PHE A 103 -14.86 1.60 7.27
CA PHE A 103 -14.07 0.42 7.59
C PHE A 103 -12.62 0.66 7.19
N SER A 104 -11.68 0.40 8.10
CA SER A 104 -10.22 0.49 7.86
C SER A 104 -9.75 1.82 7.21
N GLY A 105 -10.39 2.94 7.61
CA GLY A 105 -10.09 4.28 7.12
C GLY A 105 -10.82 4.68 5.83
N GLU A 106 -11.65 3.81 5.26
CA GLU A 106 -12.38 4.05 4.01
C GLU A 106 -13.89 4.19 4.26
N SER A 107 -14.53 5.04 3.45
CA SER A 107 -15.98 5.25 3.51
C SER A 107 -16.70 4.29 2.57
N TYR A 108 -17.81 3.71 3.06
CA TYR A 108 -18.65 2.80 2.32
C TYR A 108 -20.11 3.23 2.42
N VAL A 109 -20.88 2.99 1.37
CA VAL A 109 -22.33 3.17 1.35
C VAL A 109 -23.02 1.85 1.04
N LEU A 110 -24.07 1.53 1.77
CA LEU A 110 -24.80 0.28 1.65
C LEU A 110 -26.19 0.54 1.09
N CYS A 111 -26.65 -0.34 0.21
CA CYS A 111 -28.03 -0.42 -0.19
C CYS A 111 -28.68 -1.68 0.37
N THR A 112 -29.61 -1.50 1.31
CA THR A 112 -30.46 -2.61 1.77
C THR A 112 -31.49 -2.89 0.68
N GLY A 113 -31.43 -4.07 0.04
CA GLY A 113 -32.36 -4.44 -1.03
C GLY A 113 -33.84 -4.32 -0.60
N SER A 114 -34.74 -4.19 -1.57
CA SER A 114 -36.17 -4.01 -1.28
C SER A 114 -36.91 -5.31 -0.89
N ASP A 115 -36.28 -6.47 -1.10
CA ASP A 115 -36.90 -7.77 -0.85
C ASP A 115 -36.57 -8.28 0.56
N ILE A 116 -37.52 -8.11 1.48
CA ILE A 116 -37.42 -8.48 2.91
C ILE A 116 -37.22 -10.00 3.11
N ASN A 117 -37.36 -10.82 2.05
CA ASN A 117 -37.24 -12.27 2.09
C ASN A 117 -35.85 -12.78 1.69
N GLU A 118 -35.04 -11.95 1.04
CA GLU A 118 -33.65 -12.21 0.70
C GLU A 118 -32.83 -11.17 1.47
N ASN A 119 -32.25 -11.54 2.61
CA ASN A 119 -31.45 -10.64 3.47
C ASN A 119 -30.13 -10.19 2.82
N ASN A 120 -30.12 -10.01 1.51
CA ASN A 120 -28.99 -9.65 0.68
C ASN A 120 -28.92 -8.14 0.56
N PHE A 121 -27.71 -7.60 0.56
CA PHE A 121 -27.47 -6.19 0.39
C PHE A 121 -26.14 -5.97 -0.34
N THR A 122 -26.00 -4.81 -0.96
CA THR A 122 -24.77 -4.43 -1.65
C THR A 122 -24.11 -3.28 -0.91
N VAL A 123 -22.80 -3.37 -0.75
CA VAL A 123 -21.93 -2.34 -0.19
C VAL A 123 -21.07 -1.80 -1.32
N TYR A 124 -21.04 -0.49 -1.47
CA TYR A 124 -20.23 0.23 -2.44
C TYR A 124 -19.14 0.99 -1.70
N GLY A 125 -17.89 0.68 -2.02
CA GLY A 125 -16.71 1.46 -1.67
C GLY A 125 -16.21 2.28 -2.85
N GLU A 126 -15.13 3.02 -2.63
CA GLU A 126 -14.43 3.73 -3.71
C GLU A 126 -13.89 2.77 -4.77
N ASP A 127 -13.38 1.63 -4.31
CA ASP A 127 -12.52 0.72 -5.06
C ASP A 127 -13.13 -0.68 -5.25
N LEU A 128 -14.06 -1.05 -4.38
CA LEU A 128 -14.66 -2.37 -4.32
C LEU A 128 -16.16 -2.26 -4.06
N SER A 129 -16.94 -3.01 -4.82
CA SER A 129 -18.34 -3.29 -4.50
C SER A 129 -18.47 -4.73 -4.01
N VAL A 130 -19.21 -4.94 -2.92
CA VAL A 130 -19.40 -6.24 -2.27
C VAL A 130 -20.88 -6.54 -2.16
N THR A 131 -21.30 -7.68 -2.68
CA THR A 131 -22.66 -8.19 -2.47
C THR A 131 -22.64 -9.23 -1.38
N PHE A 132 -23.44 -9.02 -0.33
CA PHE A 132 -23.61 -9.96 0.76
C PHE A 132 -24.80 -10.86 0.47
N GLU A 133 -24.56 -12.17 0.46
CA GLU A 133 -25.57 -13.19 0.24
C GLU A 133 -25.58 -14.19 1.40
N TYR A 134 -26.76 -14.46 1.95
CA TYR A 134 -26.93 -15.50 2.95
C TYR A 134 -27.21 -16.85 2.28
N LEU A 135 -26.27 -17.79 2.38
CA LEU A 135 -26.41 -19.13 1.80
C LEU A 135 -27.30 -20.02 2.67
N SER A 136 -28.21 -20.77 2.05
CA SER A 136 -29.10 -21.72 2.74
C SER A 136 -28.42 -23.03 3.17
N GLU A 137 -27.28 -23.35 2.55
CA GLU A 137 -26.48 -24.54 2.84
C GLU A 137 -25.17 -24.16 3.53
N ASP A 138 -24.76 -24.96 4.51
CA ASP A 138 -23.51 -24.76 5.23
C ASP A 138 -22.30 -24.98 4.33
N VAL A 139 -21.47 -23.95 4.19
CA VAL A 139 -20.17 -24.08 3.55
C VAL A 139 -19.19 -24.76 4.50
N THR A 140 -18.52 -25.81 4.02
CA THR A 140 -17.48 -26.51 4.78
C THR A 140 -16.12 -25.86 4.55
N ILE A 141 -15.61 -25.18 5.57
CA ILE A 141 -14.26 -24.60 5.58
C ILE A 141 -13.38 -25.53 6.43
N THR A 142 -12.39 -26.17 5.79
CA THR A 142 -11.50 -27.14 6.45
C THR A 142 -10.07 -26.63 6.47
N LYS A 143 -9.39 -26.76 7.62
CA LYS A 143 -7.98 -26.39 7.76
C LYS A 143 -7.12 -27.23 6.81
N PRO A 144 -6.21 -26.61 6.02
CA PRO A 144 -5.29 -27.35 5.15
C PRO A 144 -4.47 -28.37 5.93
N LYS A 145 -4.24 -29.55 5.35
CA LYS A 145 -3.48 -30.63 6.01
C LYS A 145 -2.02 -30.26 6.24
N SER A 146 -1.46 -29.42 5.36
CA SER A 146 -0.10 -28.89 5.42
C SER A 146 0.03 -27.69 6.36
N ALA A 147 -1.06 -27.25 7.03
CA ALA A 147 -1.05 -26.06 7.87
C ALA A 147 -0.19 -26.24 9.14
N PRO A 148 0.64 -25.23 9.50
CA PRO A 148 1.36 -25.22 10.75
C PRO A 148 0.44 -25.27 11.98
N ILE A 149 0.99 -25.70 13.12
CA ILE A 149 0.27 -25.85 14.39
C ILE A 149 0.45 -24.65 15.33
N ASP A 150 1.40 -23.77 15.06
CA ASP A 150 1.89 -22.69 15.91
C ASP A 150 1.65 -21.29 15.33
N CYS A 151 0.66 -21.16 14.44
CA CYS A 151 0.27 -19.84 13.93
C CYS A 151 -0.35 -19.00 15.04
N GLU A 152 -0.01 -17.71 15.06
CA GLU A 152 -0.66 -16.74 15.96
C GLU A 152 -2.13 -16.55 15.55
N GLY A 153 -2.98 -16.36 16.56
CA GLY A 153 -4.40 -16.05 16.37
C GLY A 153 -4.65 -14.54 16.32
N ALA A 154 -5.62 -14.12 15.51
CA ALA A 154 -6.18 -12.78 15.53
C ALA A 154 -6.75 -12.46 16.91
N GLN A 155 -6.51 -11.24 17.38
CA GLN A 155 -7.16 -10.73 18.58
C GLN A 155 -8.57 -10.24 18.20
N ASP A 156 -9.54 -10.49 19.07
CA ASP A 156 -10.91 -9.95 18.96
C ASP A 156 -11.69 -10.30 17.67
N ASN A 157 -11.57 -11.54 17.19
CA ASN A 157 -12.31 -12.05 16.01
C ASN A 157 -13.75 -12.53 16.34
N SER A 158 -14.45 -11.83 17.24
CA SER A 158 -15.83 -12.17 17.58
C SER A 158 -16.70 -10.96 17.85
N VAL A 159 -17.98 -11.07 17.52
CA VAL A 159 -18.99 -10.04 17.75
C VAL A 159 -20.13 -10.58 18.62
N GLU A 160 -20.85 -9.69 19.28
CA GLU A 160 -22.11 -10.07 19.93
C GLU A 160 -23.13 -10.58 18.89
N LEU A 161 -23.89 -11.63 19.23
CA LEU A 161 -24.93 -12.19 18.35
C LEU A 161 -25.94 -11.15 17.88
N SER A 162 -26.18 -10.11 18.69
CA SER A 162 -27.05 -8.99 18.34
C SER A 162 -26.56 -8.18 17.15
N SER A 163 -25.24 -8.02 16.96
CA SER A 163 -24.64 -7.32 15.82
C SER A 163 -24.92 -8.07 14.52
N LEU A 164 -24.74 -9.40 14.53
CA LEU A 164 -25.09 -10.25 13.38
C LEU A 164 -26.59 -10.19 13.07
N GLY A 165 -27.43 -10.15 14.11
CA GLY A 165 -28.88 -9.96 13.96
C GLY A 165 -29.28 -8.60 13.38
N GLN A 166 -28.47 -7.55 13.55
CA GLN A 166 -28.70 -6.24 12.92
C GLN A 166 -28.37 -6.27 11.43
N VAL A 167 -27.26 -6.93 11.03
CA VAL A 167 -26.84 -7.06 9.63
C VAL A 167 -27.93 -7.73 8.78
N TYR A 168 -28.49 -8.84 9.26
CA TYR A 168 -29.51 -9.62 8.52
C TYR A 168 -30.96 -9.26 8.89
N GLY A 169 -31.20 -8.09 9.49
CA GLY A 169 -32.56 -7.59 9.75
C GLY A 169 -33.37 -8.32 10.83
N ILE A 170 -32.76 -9.24 11.59
CA ILE A 170 -33.42 -10.02 12.66
C ILE A 170 -33.81 -9.14 13.87
N SER A 171 -33.20 -7.95 14.03
CA SER A 171 -33.43 -7.04 15.17
C SER A 171 -34.05 -5.67 14.82
N LEU A 172 -34.79 -5.53 13.71
CA LEU A 172 -35.56 -4.30 13.43
C LEU A 172 -36.95 -4.24 14.09
N SER A 173 -37.28 -5.21 14.96
CA SER A 173 -38.52 -5.20 15.73
C SER A 173 -38.32 -4.52 17.10
N GLY A 174 -38.10 -3.21 17.12
CA GLY A 174 -38.09 -2.53 18.43
C GLY A 174 -37.84 -1.03 18.54
N SER A 175 -37.36 -0.31 17.51
CA SER A 175 -37.11 1.13 17.68
C SER A 175 -38.23 1.96 17.09
N HIS A 176 -39.11 2.43 17.96
CA HIS A 176 -40.07 3.49 17.70
C HIS A 176 -39.38 4.68 17.01
N ARG A 177 -40.10 5.29 16.06
CA ARG A 177 -39.79 6.58 15.42
C ARG A 177 -39.22 7.61 16.42
N ALA A 178 -37.92 7.60 16.63
CA ALA A 178 -37.19 8.79 17.01
C ALA A 178 -37.03 9.59 15.72
N LEU A 179 -37.38 10.87 15.73
CA LEU A 179 -37.04 11.80 14.66
C LEU A 179 -35.50 11.85 14.62
N LYS A 180 -34.89 10.96 13.83
CA LYS A 180 -33.46 11.02 13.52
C LYS A 180 -33.24 12.36 12.82
N GLU A 181 -32.17 13.03 13.25
CA GLU A 181 -31.53 14.15 12.58
C GLU A 181 -31.61 13.99 11.05
N GLU A 182 -31.80 15.08 10.30
CA GLU A 182 -31.88 15.00 8.83
C GLU A 182 -30.68 14.19 8.32
N ALA A 183 -30.97 13.02 7.77
CA ALA A 183 -29.99 12.14 7.19
C ALA A 183 -29.24 12.94 6.12
N GLY A 184 -27.94 13.18 6.32
CA GLY A 184 -27.15 14.01 5.42
C GLY A 184 -26.86 13.30 4.09
N ALA A 185 -26.37 14.07 3.12
CA ALA A 185 -25.73 13.51 1.94
C ALA A 185 -24.29 13.09 2.28
N VAL A 186 -23.87 11.91 1.81
CA VAL A 186 -22.49 11.41 1.95
C VAL A 186 -21.83 11.36 0.58
N HIS A 187 -20.55 11.72 0.51
CA HIS A 187 -19.76 11.59 -0.71
C HIS A 187 -19.07 10.23 -0.73
N LEU A 188 -19.19 9.52 -1.85
CA LEU A 188 -18.39 8.33 -2.16
C LEU A 188 -17.41 8.71 -3.27
N ALA A 189 -16.11 8.61 -2.96
CA ALA A 189 -15.03 9.01 -3.85
C ALA A 189 -15.00 8.17 -5.15
N SER A 190 -14.40 8.73 -6.19
CA SER A 190 -14.13 8.03 -7.45
C SER A 190 -12.94 7.09 -7.30
N SER A 191 -12.92 5.96 -8.02
CA SER A 191 -11.77 5.06 -8.05
C SER A 191 -10.51 5.65 -8.70
N THR A 192 -10.63 6.77 -9.42
CA THR A 192 -9.50 7.48 -10.06
C THR A 192 -9.42 8.95 -9.66
N CYS A 193 -8.25 9.55 -9.86
CA CYS A 193 -7.99 10.97 -9.60
C CYS A 193 -7.51 11.69 -10.87
N ALA A 194 -7.86 12.98 -10.97
CA ALA A 194 -7.32 13.85 -12.00
C ALA A 194 -6.16 14.67 -11.44
N CYS A 195 -5.19 14.99 -12.30
CA CYS A 195 -4.10 15.90 -11.93
C CYS A 195 -4.66 17.27 -11.53
N GLN A 196 -4.27 17.76 -10.35
CA GLN A 196 -4.65 19.06 -9.83
C GLN A 196 -3.71 20.17 -10.34
N GLY A 197 -2.48 19.81 -10.69
CA GLY A 197 -1.45 20.70 -11.24
C GLY A 197 -1.35 20.72 -12.77
N THR A 198 -0.28 21.36 -13.26
CA THR A 198 0.10 21.27 -14.68
C THR A 198 0.93 19.99 -14.88
N PRO A 199 0.53 19.10 -15.81
CA PRO A 199 1.30 17.90 -16.11
C PRO A 199 2.72 18.24 -16.55
N ARG A 200 3.70 17.51 -16.02
CA ARG A 200 5.14 17.72 -16.24
C ARG A 200 5.83 16.40 -16.58
N PRO A 201 7.01 16.43 -17.22
CA PRO A 201 7.82 15.24 -17.35
C PRO A 201 8.09 14.61 -15.98
N CYS A 202 7.94 13.29 -15.88
CA CYS A 202 8.30 12.53 -14.71
C CYS A 202 9.60 11.78 -14.94
N LEU A 203 10.49 11.81 -13.95
CA LEU A 203 11.72 11.04 -13.90
C LEU A 203 11.70 10.13 -12.68
N PHE A 204 11.78 8.83 -12.91
CA PHE A 204 11.78 7.79 -11.91
C PHE A 204 13.19 7.26 -11.68
N PHE A 205 13.60 7.25 -10.42
CA PHE A 205 14.84 6.64 -9.94
C PHE A 205 14.53 5.39 -9.13
N HIS A 206 15.05 4.26 -9.61
CA HIS A 206 14.98 2.98 -8.89
C HIS A 206 15.91 2.94 -7.68
N GLY A 207 15.86 1.83 -6.94
CA GLY A 207 16.64 1.59 -5.74
C GLY A 207 17.97 0.85 -5.99
N MET A 208 18.21 -0.18 -5.20
CA MET A 208 19.37 -1.07 -5.33
C MET A 208 19.08 -2.20 -6.34
N ASP A 209 20.10 -3.01 -6.65
CA ASP A 209 19.99 -4.27 -7.42
C ASP A 209 19.91 -4.11 -8.95
N VAL A 210 20.64 -3.12 -9.48
CA VAL A 210 20.87 -3.00 -10.93
C VAL A 210 22.36 -3.04 -11.25
N ALA A 211 22.79 -4.12 -11.89
CA ALA A 211 24.18 -4.42 -12.23
C ALA A 211 24.81 -3.52 -13.33
N ALA A 212 24.01 -2.81 -14.13
CA ALA A 212 24.52 -2.06 -15.28
C ALA A 212 23.65 -0.85 -15.64
N ASP A 213 24.29 0.19 -16.20
CA ASP A 213 23.55 1.35 -16.70
C ASP A 213 22.72 0.96 -17.94
N GLY A 214 21.42 1.21 -17.89
CA GLY A 214 20.49 1.09 -19.02
C GLY A 214 20.15 2.43 -19.68
N GLY A 215 20.58 3.55 -19.11
CA GLY A 215 20.23 4.89 -19.56
C GLY A 215 18.81 5.30 -19.14
N ILE A 216 18.21 6.24 -19.89
CA ILE A 216 16.83 6.66 -19.66
C ILE A 216 15.93 5.87 -20.62
N VAL A 217 14.98 5.13 -20.07
CA VAL A 217 14.00 4.33 -20.82
C VAL A 217 12.57 4.83 -20.55
N ASN A 218 11.62 4.45 -21.41
CA ASN A 218 10.23 4.89 -21.34
C ASN A 218 9.30 3.88 -20.66
N ASP A 219 9.86 2.75 -20.25
CA ASP A 219 9.16 1.64 -19.63
C ASP A 219 10.13 0.88 -18.72
N TYR A 220 9.69 0.57 -17.50
CA TYR A 220 10.52 -0.17 -16.54
C TYR A 220 9.63 -0.88 -15.52
N SER A 221 9.63 -2.21 -15.56
CA SER A 221 8.73 -3.07 -14.77
C SER A 221 8.88 -2.91 -13.25
N PHE A 222 10.02 -2.38 -12.79
CA PHE A 222 10.26 -2.06 -11.37
C PHE A 222 9.15 -1.20 -10.76
N PHE A 223 8.54 -0.30 -11.55
CA PHE A 223 7.46 0.58 -11.11
C PHE A 223 6.05 0.11 -11.51
N GLY A 224 5.91 -1.15 -11.95
CA GLY A 224 4.63 -1.72 -12.38
C GLY A 224 3.92 -0.89 -13.45
N ASP A 225 2.61 -0.75 -13.30
CA ASP A 225 1.73 -0.07 -14.24
C ASP A 225 1.52 1.42 -13.91
N ILE A 226 2.51 2.07 -13.29
CA ILE A 226 2.43 3.49 -12.88
C ILE A 226 2.01 4.46 -14.00
N LYS A 227 2.24 4.08 -15.26
CA LYS A 227 1.84 4.85 -16.44
C LYS A 227 0.34 5.01 -16.58
N GLU A 228 -0.44 4.12 -15.99
CA GLU A 228 -1.90 4.16 -15.97
C GLU A 228 -2.46 5.02 -14.82
N HIS A 229 -1.63 5.31 -13.81
CA HIS A 229 -2.03 5.91 -12.53
C HIS A 229 -1.30 7.24 -12.21
N ALA A 230 -0.75 7.89 -13.24
CA ALA A 230 0.07 9.09 -13.07
C ALA A 230 -0.43 10.25 -13.93
N PRO A 231 -1.62 10.81 -13.65
CA PRO A 231 -2.26 11.82 -14.49
C PRO A 231 -1.45 13.13 -14.58
N CYS A 232 -0.57 13.40 -13.62
CA CYS A 232 0.32 14.55 -13.63
C CYS A 232 1.62 14.35 -14.42
N CYS A 233 1.88 13.15 -14.93
CA CYS A 233 3.04 12.89 -15.78
C CYS A 233 2.70 13.15 -17.25
N SER A 234 3.31 14.17 -17.86
CA SER A 234 3.20 14.42 -19.31
C SER A 234 4.07 13.48 -20.15
N SER A 235 5.10 12.88 -19.53
CA SER A 235 5.98 11.89 -20.13
C SER A 235 6.66 11.06 -19.04
N PHE A 236 7.01 9.81 -19.34
CA PHE A 236 7.61 8.87 -18.40
C PHE A 236 9.06 8.58 -18.77
N ASN A 237 9.96 8.76 -17.81
CA ASN A 237 11.39 8.54 -17.96
C ASN A 237 11.88 7.74 -16.76
N PHE A 238 12.52 6.61 -16.98
CA PHE A 238 13.08 5.77 -15.92
C PHE A 238 14.60 5.74 -16.08
N ALA A 239 15.33 6.25 -15.09
CA ALA A 239 16.78 6.25 -15.10
C ALA A 239 17.30 4.92 -14.54
N VAL A 240 17.74 4.04 -15.44
CA VAL A 240 18.35 2.75 -15.09
C VAL A 240 19.85 2.97 -14.89
N LEU A 241 20.24 3.21 -13.64
CA LEU A 241 21.65 3.42 -13.24
C LEU A 241 22.21 2.16 -12.57
N ASN A 242 23.51 1.91 -12.73
CA ASN A 242 24.21 0.85 -11.98
C ASN A 242 24.28 1.22 -10.49
N THR A 243 23.55 0.48 -9.64
CA THR A 243 23.49 0.66 -8.18
C THR A 243 24.03 -0.52 -7.39
N GLU A 244 24.52 -1.56 -8.07
CA GLU A 244 25.26 -2.66 -7.44
C GLU A 244 26.74 -2.30 -7.25
N ASP A 245 27.39 -1.74 -8.28
CA ASP A 245 28.82 -1.40 -8.23
C ASP A 245 29.10 -0.06 -7.53
N TYR A 246 28.10 0.80 -7.45
CA TYR A 246 28.23 2.16 -6.96
C TYR A 246 27.33 2.42 -5.75
N GLU A 247 27.93 2.70 -4.60
CA GLU A 247 27.22 3.19 -3.42
C GLU A 247 26.59 4.57 -3.69
N TRP A 248 25.53 4.94 -2.96
CA TRP A 248 24.72 6.13 -3.24
C TRP A 248 25.48 7.46 -3.15
N TYR A 249 26.58 7.48 -2.38
CA TYR A 249 27.45 8.64 -2.23
C TYR A 249 28.61 8.66 -3.25
N ASN A 250 28.66 7.71 -4.19
CA ASN A 250 29.67 7.67 -5.23
C ASN A 250 29.52 8.87 -6.18
N ASP A 251 30.63 9.58 -6.44
CA ASP A 251 30.64 10.81 -7.23
C ASP A 251 30.14 10.60 -8.67
N THR A 252 30.46 9.45 -9.29
CA THR A 252 30.02 9.09 -10.63
C THR A 252 28.52 8.81 -10.66
N LEU A 253 28.00 8.05 -9.69
CA LEU A 253 26.57 7.75 -9.62
C LEU A 253 25.74 9.02 -9.39
N GLN A 254 26.21 9.89 -8.50
CA GLN A 254 25.59 11.20 -8.26
C GLN A 254 25.58 12.08 -9.51
N GLN A 255 26.69 12.11 -10.28
CA GLN A 255 26.73 12.83 -11.55
C GLN A 255 25.71 12.25 -12.54
N LYS A 256 25.62 10.92 -12.66
CA LYS A 256 24.64 10.26 -13.56
C LYS A 256 23.19 10.57 -13.17
N ALA A 257 22.87 10.53 -11.88
CA ALA A 257 21.53 10.90 -11.38
C ALA A 257 21.21 12.36 -11.74
N CYS A 258 22.19 13.24 -11.57
CA CYS A 258 22.06 14.64 -11.94
C CYS A 258 21.85 14.83 -13.45
N ASP A 259 22.68 14.19 -14.27
CA ASP A 259 22.61 14.26 -15.73
C ASP A 259 21.26 13.75 -16.24
N ALA A 260 20.72 12.70 -15.62
CA ALA A 260 19.39 12.19 -15.95
C ALA A 260 18.29 13.23 -15.67
N ALA A 261 18.30 13.87 -14.50
CA ALA A 261 17.36 14.93 -14.15
C ALA A 261 17.47 16.14 -15.10
N MET A 262 18.69 16.56 -15.40
CA MET A 262 18.95 17.68 -16.32
C MET A 262 18.52 17.36 -17.76
N ASN A 263 18.73 16.12 -18.21
CA ASN A 263 18.34 15.69 -19.55
C ASN A 263 16.81 15.75 -19.74
N VAL A 264 16.04 15.24 -18.78
CA VAL A 264 14.58 15.29 -18.86
C VAL A 264 14.04 16.71 -18.67
N SER A 265 14.62 17.47 -17.73
CA SER A 265 14.18 18.82 -17.40
C SER A 265 14.42 19.83 -18.53
N THR A 266 15.59 19.80 -19.17
CA THR A 266 16.02 20.86 -20.10
C THR A 266 16.19 20.39 -21.55
N GLY A 267 16.14 19.08 -21.80
CA GLY A 267 16.45 18.48 -23.10
C GLY A 267 17.94 18.58 -23.50
N ASN A 268 18.80 19.17 -22.67
CA ASN A 268 20.24 19.26 -22.91
C ASN A 268 21.06 19.37 -21.61
N PRO A 269 21.70 18.28 -21.14
CA PRO A 269 22.54 18.30 -19.94
C PRO A 269 23.80 19.17 -20.07
N HIS A 270 24.11 19.70 -21.26
CA HIS A 270 25.26 20.56 -21.56
C HIS A 270 24.86 22.01 -21.85
N SER A 271 23.64 22.43 -21.49
CA SER A 271 23.15 23.81 -21.69
C SER A 271 23.89 24.87 -20.87
N GLY A 272 24.80 24.46 -19.97
CA GLY A 272 25.52 25.34 -19.05
C GLY A 272 24.72 25.69 -17.78
N SER A 273 23.45 25.30 -17.71
CA SER A 273 22.64 25.31 -16.48
C SER A 273 22.82 23.98 -15.74
N THR A 274 22.89 24.03 -14.42
CA THR A 274 22.82 22.87 -13.52
C THR A 274 21.57 22.92 -12.64
N GLU A 275 20.57 23.72 -13.04
CA GLU A 275 19.31 23.90 -12.31
C GLU A 275 18.18 23.12 -13.00
N ILE A 276 17.56 22.20 -12.24
CA ILE A 276 16.44 21.38 -12.64
C ILE A 276 15.15 22.20 -12.51
N ASN A 277 14.35 22.27 -13.57
CA ASN A 277 13.07 22.96 -13.62
C ASN A 277 11.98 22.08 -14.28
N GLU A 278 10.70 22.34 -13.98
CA GLU A 278 9.56 21.70 -14.67
C GLU A 278 9.62 20.15 -14.69
N LEU A 279 9.88 19.52 -13.53
CA LEU A 279 10.11 18.08 -13.43
C LEU A 279 9.44 17.50 -12.19
N ILE A 280 8.81 16.33 -12.32
CA ILE A 280 8.42 15.51 -11.17
C ILE A 280 9.46 14.41 -11.02
N VAL A 281 10.24 14.43 -9.94
CA VAL A 281 11.20 13.39 -9.59
C VAL A 281 10.52 12.42 -8.65
N VAL A 282 10.49 11.14 -9.01
CA VAL A 282 9.99 10.06 -8.18
C VAL A 282 11.17 9.15 -7.87
N ALA A 283 11.50 8.95 -6.60
CA ALA A 283 12.68 8.19 -6.24
C ALA A 283 12.34 7.13 -5.18
N HIS A 284 12.72 5.89 -5.44
CA HIS A 284 12.53 4.77 -4.51
C HIS A 284 13.83 4.40 -3.81
N SER A 285 13.76 4.09 -2.51
CA SER A 285 14.87 3.52 -1.74
C SER A 285 16.17 4.31 -1.93
N MET A 286 17.26 3.64 -2.33
CA MET A 286 18.57 4.23 -2.63
C MET A 286 18.51 5.38 -3.66
N GLY A 287 17.51 5.38 -4.55
CA GLY A 287 17.27 6.45 -5.50
C GLY A 287 17.11 7.82 -4.83
N ASN A 288 16.48 7.86 -3.65
CA ASN A 288 16.38 9.09 -2.86
C ASN A 288 17.75 9.56 -2.39
N SER A 289 18.57 8.63 -1.87
CA SER A 289 19.88 8.94 -1.31
C SER A 289 20.85 9.43 -2.39
N MET A 290 20.84 8.81 -3.58
CA MET A 290 21.72 9.23 -4.67
C MET A 290 21.32 10.60 -5.24
N PHE A 291 20.01 10.86 -5.39
CA PHE A 291 19.52 12.16 -5.87
C PHE A 291 19.78 13.27 -4.83
N ALA A 292 19.50 12.99 -3.55
CA ALA A 292 19.85 13.86 -2.43
C ALA A 292 21.35 14.17 -2.41
N GLY A 293 22.18 13.15 -2.61
CA GLY A 293 23.63 13.25 -2.65
C GLY A 293 24.11 14.14 -3.79
N ALA A 294 23.58 13.98 -5.00
CA ALA A 294 23.91 14.79 -6.16
C ALA A 294 23.62 16.29 -5.96
N LEU A 295 22.47 16.60 -5.34
CA LEU A 295 22.10 17.96 -4.96
C LEU A 295 23.01 18.50 -3.83
N ALA A 296 23.32 17.67 -2.83
CA ALA A 296 24.16 18.05 -1.70
C ALA A 296 25.61 18.36 -2.11
N THR A 297 26.13 17.64 -3.09
CA THR A 297 27.47 17.85 -3.64
C THR A 297 27.52 18.92 -4.74
N GLY A 298 26.38 19.54 -5.06
CA GLY A 298 26.28 20.64 -6.02
C GLY A 298 26.43 20.21 -7.48
N LYS A 299 26.21 18.93 -7.79
CA LYS A 299 26.20 18.42 -9.18
C LYS A 299 25.06 19.08 -9.97
N CYS A 300 23.92 19.26 -9.31
CA CYS A 300 22.80 20.10 -9.76
C CYS A 300 22.11 20.76 -8.57
N SER A 301 21.12 21.60 -8.88
CA SER A 301 20.23 22.27 -7.94
C SER A 301 18.79 22.17 -8.40
N ILE A 302 17.85 22.30 -7.46
CA ILE A 302 16.41 22.37 -7.76
C ILE A 302 16.01 23.84 -7.97
N GLY A 303 15.38 24.10 -9.10
CA GLY A 303 14.80 25.39 -9.50
C GLY A 303 13.29 25.44 -9.30
N LYS A 304 12.57 25.92 -10.31
CA LYS A 304 11.12 26.16 -10.26
C LYS A 304 10.31 24.96 -10.76
N ASN A 305 9.12 24.81 -10.19
CA ASN A 305 8.11 23.83 -10.61
C ASN A 305 8.66 22.39 -10.63
N VAL A 306 9.49 22.07 -9.64
CA VAL A 306 9.99 20.71 -9.40
C VAL A 306 9.28 20.13 -8.19
N ASP A 307 8.76 18.92 -8.34
CA ASP A 307 8.29 18.10 -7.23
C ASP A 307 9.26 16.94 -7.03
N TRP A 308 9.51 16.58 -5.77
CA TRP A 308 10.24 15.38 -5.43
C TRP A 308 9.37 14.52 -4.51
N VAL A 309 8.92 13.41 -5.08
CA VAL A 309 8.11 12.39 -4.43
C VAL A 309 9.03 11.25 -3.97
N ALA A 310 9.20 11.11 -2.66
CA ALA A 310 10.09 10.11 -2.05
C ALA A 310 9.35 8.83 -1.66
N LEU A 311 9.84 7.68 -2.12
CA LEU A 311 9.27 6.36 -1.84
C LEU A 311 10.26 5.54 -1.00
N SER A 312 9.94 5.28 0.27
CA SER A 312 10.71 4.40 1.17
C SER A 312 12.24 4.65 1.18
N GLY A 313 12.67 5.90 1.11
CA GLY A 313 14.10 6.26 1.07
C GLY A 313 14.81 6.07 2.43
N PRO A 314 15.98 5.43 2.52
CA PRO A 314 16.67 5.17 3.80
C PRO A 314 17.41 6.41 4.33
N MET A 315 16.70 7.50 4.62
CA MET A 315 17.31 8.80 4.92
C MET A 315 18.10 8.81 6.24
N LYS A 316 17.86 7.88 7.18
CA LYS A 316 18.73 7.66 8.35
C LYS A 316 19.48 6.32 8.33
N GLY A 317 19.57 5.66 7.17
CA GLY A 317 20.18 4.34 7.01
C GLY A 317 19.17 3.20 6.90
N SER A 318 19.66 1.98 6.66
CA SER A 318 18.83 0.79 6.50
C SER A 318 19.45 -0.37 7.28
N MET A 319 18.66 -0.93 8.21
CA MET A 319 19.08 -2.13 8.94
C MET A 319 19.22 -3.33 7.99
N GLY A 320 18.43 -3.37 6.91
CA GLY A 320 18.60 -4.38 5.86
C GLY A 320 19.96 -4.30 5.17
N SER A 321 20.44 -3.09 4.87
CA SER A 321 21.80 -2.93 4.32
C SER A 321 22.89 -3.31 5.33
N ASP A 322 22.72 -2.97 6.60
CA ASP A 322 23.68 -3.31 7.66
C ASP A 322 23.78 -4.84 7.84
N PHE A 323 22.63 -5.53 7.81
CA PHE A 323 22.54 -6.99 7.91
C PHE A 323 23.21 -7.71 6.72
N ILE A 324 22.94 -7.26 5.49
CA ILE A 324 23.60 -7.81 4.29
C ILE A 324 25.11 -7.58 4.36
N HIS A 325 25.58 -6.41 4.81
CA HIS A 325 27.00 -6.14 5.01
C HIS A 325 27.64 -7.05 6.06
N GLU A 326 26.95 -7.36 7.16
CA GLU A 326 27.45 -8.23 8.21
C GLU A 326 27.63 -9.69 7.72
N ILE A 327 26.69 -10.19 6.91
CA ILE A 327 26.67 -11.59 6.45
C ILE A 327 27.52 -11.82 5.19
N CYS A 328 27.54 -10.87 4.25
CA CYS A 328 28.27 -11.03 2.98
C CYS A 328 29.76 -10.62 3.05
N GLY A 329 30.21 -10.05 4.18
CA GLY A 329 31.61 -9.84 4.51
C GLY A 329 32.09 -8.38 4.47
N SER A 330 32.92 -8.03 5.46
CA SER A 330 33.52 -6.71 5.64
C SER A 330 34.57 -6.36 4.58
N SER A 331 34.32 -5.31 3.79
CA SER A 331 35.38 -4.54 3.14
C SER A 331 35.87 -3.45 4.12
N SER A 332 36.93 -3.77 4.85
CA SER A 332 37.59 -2.83 5.75
C SER A 332 38.35 -1.75 4.97
N GLY A 333 37.83 -0.52 4.97
CA GLY A 333 38.53 0.67 4.49
C GLY A 333 38.47 1.79 5.53
N SER A 334 39.59 2.10 6.18
CA SER A 334 39.70 3.05 7.30
C SER A 334 39.71 4.53 6.88
N ASN A 335 39.76 4.84 5.59
CA ASN A 335 39.46 6.18 5.09
C ASN A 335 37.97 6.26 4.74
N THR A 336 37.26 7.22 5.34
CA THR A 336 35.94 7.80 4.96
C THR A 336 34.75 7.65 5.91
N LEU A 337 34.84 7.13 7.15
CA LEU A 337 33.68 7.18 8.07
C LEU A 337 33.13 8.61 8.24
N LEU A 338 34.03 9.59 8.42
CA LEU A 338 33.67 11.01 8.51
C LEU A 338 33.04 11.57 7.23
N SER A 339 33.51 11.18 6.04
CA SER A 339 32.94 11.67 4.78
C SER A 339 31.65 10.94 4.41
N LYS A 340 31.50 9.65 4.74
CA LYS A 340 30.22 8.94 4.63
C LYS A 340 29.16 9.57 5.54
N LEU A 341 29.51 9.87 6.80
CA LEU A 341 28.64 10.59 7.73
C LEU A 341 28.33 12.02 7.25
N GLY A 342 29.33 12.74 6.74
CA GLY A 342 29.15 14.07 6.17
C GLY A 342 28.19 14.08 4.97
N SER A 343 28.36 13.14 4.04
CA SER A 343 27.45 12.95 2.90
C SER A 343 26.03 12.64 3.35
N LEU A 344 25.85 11.78 4.37
CA LEU A 344 24.53 11.41 4.87
C LEU A 344 23.82 12.61 5.51
N ILE A 345 24.52 13.40 6.32
CA ILE A 345 23.97 14.61 6.94
C ILE A 345 23.55 15.62 5.86
N ALA A 346 24.40 15.84 4.84
CA ALA A 346 24.10 16.77 3.77
C ALA A 346 22.92 16.30 2.91
N ALA A 347 22.90 15.01 2.53
CA ALA A 347 21.79 14.41 1.77
C ALA A 347 20.46 14.52 2.52
N ARG A 348 20.43 14.23 3.82
CA ARG A 348 19.23 14.39 4.66
C ARG A 348 18.71 15.83 4.69
N ALA A 349 19.61 16.79 4.85
CA ALA A 349 19.26 18.20 4.86
C ALA A 349 18.66 18.65 3.52
N ILE A 350 19.20 18.16 2.40
CA ILE A 350 18.65 18.39 1.06
C ILE A 350 17.28 17.73 0.91
N HIS A 351 17.15 16.46 1.29
CA HIS A 351 15.88 15.74 1.23
C HIS A 351 14.81 16.51 2.01
N ALA A 352 15.02 16.80 3.30
CA ALA A 352 14.06 17.53 4.12
C ALA A 352 13.75 18.95 3.61
N LYS A 353 14.66 19.57 2.86
CA LYS A 353 14.46 20.90 2.27
C LYS A 353 13.59 20.88 1.01
N TYR A 354 13.73 19.86 0.17
CA TYR A 354 13.19 19.88 -1.20
C TYR A 354 12.17 18.79 -1.51
N VAL A 355 12.08 17.73 -0.70
CA VAL A 355 11.03 16.71 -0.85
C VAL A 355 9.66 17.35 -0.66
N THR A 356 8.75 17.12 -1.59
CA THR A 356 7.42 17.74 -1.58
C THR A 356 6.34 16.78 -1.10
N ALA A 357 6.58 15.47 -1.24
CA ALA A 357 5.70 14.41 -0.74
C ALA A 357 6.50 13.14 -0.48
N GLY A 358 5.95 12.24 0.35
CA GLY A 358 6.58 10.95 0.54
C GLY A 358 5.71 9.87 1.16
N ILE A 359 5.99 8.64 0.76
CA ILE A 359 5.38 7.41 1.29
C ILE A 359 6.45 6.62 2.06
N CYS A 360 6.09 6.21 3.26
CA CYS A 360 6.92 5.40 4.14
C CYS A 360 6.15 4.16 4.59
N GLY A 361 6.69 2.98 4.27
CA GLY A 361 6.16 1.72 4.75
C GLY A 361 6.30 1.58 6.28
N THR A 362 5.28 0.98 6.89
CA THR A 362 5.17 0.78 8.35
C THR A 362 5.08 -0.67 8.76
N THR A 363 4.99 -1.60 7.79
CA THR A 363 4.96 -3.04 8.03
C THR A 363 5.63 -3.76 6.87
N TYR A 364 6.34 -4.85 7.18
CA TYR A 364 6.95 -5.73 6.18
C TYR A 364 5.94 -6.73 5.59
N ASN A 365 4.72 -6.80 6.13
CA ASN A 365 3.65 -7.63 5.57
C ASN A 365 3.20 -7.05 4.23
N GLY A 366 2.78 -5.78 4.21
CA GLY A 366 2.41 -5.11 2.98
C GLY A 366 1.18 -5.69 2.28
N LEU A 367 1.18 -5.70 0.95
CA LEU A 367 0.12 -6.26 0.13
C LEU A 367 0.21 -7.79 0.03
N LEU A 368 -0.91 -8.44 -0.26
CA LEU A 368 -0.96 -9.86 -0.63
C LEU A 368 -0.46 -10.02 -2.08
N SER A 369 0.86 -10.03 -2.28
CA SER A 369 1.53 -10.17 -3.59
C SER A 369 2.51 -11.35 -3.64
N LYS A 370 3.21 -11.55 -4.78
CA LYS A 370 4.20 -12.62 -4.94
C LYS A 370 5.51 -12.29 -4.20
N GLU A 371 5.76 -11.01 -3.98
CA GLU A 371 6.95 -10.39 -3.40
C GLU A 371 6.91 -10.41 -1.86
N TYR A 372 5.70 -10.58 -1.30
CA TYR A 372 5.40 -10.75 0.12
C TYR A 372 6.40 -11.65 0.87
N ALA A 373 6.70 -12.83 0.32
CA ALA A 373 7.48 -13.84 1.04
C ALA A 373 8.93 -13.42 1.32
N GLY A 374 9.56 -12.70 0.39
CA GLY A 374 10.95 -12.24 0.52
C GLY A 374 11.09 -11.12 1.57
N LEU A 375 10.17 -10.16 1.56
CA LEU A 375 10.20 -9.04 2.49
C LEU A 375 9.69 -9.41 3.88
N LEU A 376 8.75 -10.35 3.97
CA LEU A 376 8.40 -11.00 5.24
C LEU A 376 9.63 -11.63 5.89
N ALA A 377 10.42 -12.40 5.13
CA ALA A 377 11.66 -12.98 5.63
C ALA A 377 12.66 -11.90 6.06
N GLY A 378 12.78 -10.82 5.28
CA GLY A 378 13.57 -9.64 5.64
C GLY A 378 13.16 -9.06 7.00
N GLY A 379 11.89 -8.69 7.17
CA GLY A 379 11.39 -8.08 8.40
C GLY A 379 11.49 -8.97 9.65
N LEU A 380 11.48 -10.29 9.49
CA LEU A 380 11.61 -11.25 10.59
C LEU A 380 13.08 -11.54 10.98
N VAL A 381 14.00 -11.51 10.02
CA VAL A 381 15.40 -11.96 10.23
C VAL A 381 16.34 -10.78 10.44
N ILE A 382 16.07 -9.63 9.81
CA ILE A 382 16.87 -8.42 9.98
C ILE A 382 16.61 -7.85 11.38
N PRO A 383 17.66 -7.50 12.15
CA PRO A 383 17.52 -6.98 13.51
C PRO A 383 17.05 -5.52 13.53
N HIS A 384 15.81 -5.28 13.12
CA HIS A 384 15.19 -3.96 13.20
C HIS A 384 15.05 -3.50 14.67
N HIS A 385 15.26 -2.21 14.89
CA HIS A 385 15.06 -1.55 16.18
C HIS A 385 13.59 -1.23 16.44
N SER A 386 12.76 -1.24 15.39
CA SER A 386 11.31 -1.01 15.47
C SER A 386 10.53 -2.03 14.64
N SER A 387 9.37 -2.44 15.16
CA SER A 387 8.37 -3.19 14.39
C SER A 387 7.74 -2.36 13.26
N LYS A 388 7.87 -1.02 13.28
CA LYS A 388 7.47 -0.15 12.17
C LYS A 388 8.58 -0.06 11.14
N ASN A 389 8.63 -1.02 10.24
CA ASN A 389 9.58 -1.08 9.12
C ASN A 389 8.91 -1.74 7.92
N ASP A 390 9.44 -1.51 6.72
CA ASP A 390 8.92 -2.07 5.47
C ASP A 390 9.65 -3.35 5.02
N GLY A 391 10.43 -3.96 5.92
CA GLY A 391 11.27 -5.14 5.67
C GLY A 391 12.71 -4.81 5.31
N ILE A 392 13.01 -3.55 4.95
CA ILE A 392 14.37 -3.08 4.65
C ILE A 392 14.67 -1.79 5.43
N VAL A 393 13.75 -0.83 5.38
CA VAL A 393 13.88 0.52 5.93
C VAL A 393 12.88 0.71 7.07
N GLU A 394 13.36 1.25 8.19
CA GLU A 394 12.47 1.62 9.29
C GLU A 394 11.70 2.90 8.97
N PHE A 395 10.46 2.98 9.44
CA PHE A 395 9.61 4.16 9.23
C PHE A 395 10.30 5.47 9.62
N GLN A 396 11.00 5.51 10.77
CA GLN A 396 11.73 6.70 11.23
C GLN A 396 12.97 7.04 10.40
N SER A 397 13.53 6.05 9.71
CA SER A 397 14.58 6.28 8.72
C SER A 397 14.01 6.86 7.45
N CYS A 398 12.88 6.34 6.98
CA CYS A 398 12.16 6.87 5.82
C CYS A 398 11.72 8.34 6.01
N VAL A 399 11.13 8.65 7.16
CA VAL A 399 10.76 10.03 7.53
C VAL A 399 11.97 10.98 7.46
N GLY A 400 13.19 10.49 7.72
CA GLY A 400 14.39 11.32 7.68
C GLY A 400 14.28 12.48 8.69
N ASP A 401 14.58 13.70 8.25
CA ASP A 401 14.49 14.92 9.07
C ASP A 401 13.14 15.66 8.94
N LEU A 402 12.11 14.97 8.44
CA LEU A 402 10.74 15.47 8.41
C LEU A 402 10.03 15.26 9.75
N ASP A 403 8.89 15.93 9.91
CA ASP A 403 8.03 15.78 11.09
C ASP A 403 7.15 14.53 10.95
N ALA A 404 7.47 13.48 11.71
CA ALA A 404 6.74 12.22 11.72
C ALA A 404 5.25 12.37 12.06
N SER A 405 4.85 13.43 12.77
CA SER A 405 3.44 13.66 13.13
C SER A 405 2.57 14.10 11.96
N LYS A 406 3.18 14.48 10.82
CA LYS A 406 2.47 14.78 9.58
C LYS A 406 2.11 13.54 8.77
N PHE A 407 2.72 12.40 9.09
CA PHE A 407 2.47 11.17 8.36
C PHE A 407 1.18 10.52 8.86
N ASP A 408 0.25 10.28 7.94
CA ASP A 408 -1.08 9.70 8.21
C ASP A 408 -1.26 8.41 7.43
N THR A 409 -2.16 7.53 7.88
CA THR A 409 -2.45 6.22 7.28
C THR A 409 -3.50 6.29 6.16
N THR A 410 -3.71 7.47 5.57
CA THR A 410 -4.61 7.67 4.44
C THR A 410 -3.84 8.09 3.20
N TYR A 411 -4.17 7.48 2.07
CA TYR A 411 -3.63 7.81 0.75
C TYR A 411 -3.92 9.27 0.34
N ALA A 412 -4.83 9.97 1.02
CA ALA A 412 -5.08 11.40 0.80
C ALA A 412 -4.00 12.30 1.42
N SER A 413 -3.10 11.75 2.25
CA SER A 413 -2.04 12.51 2.89
C SER A 413 -0.82 12.68 1.99
N THR A 414 -0.29 13.90 1.89
CA THR A 414 1.01 14.18 1.25
C THR A 414 2.17 13.39 1.88
N TRP A 415 2.06 13.11 3.18
CA TRP A 415 3.01 12.29 3.94
C TRP A 415 2.30 11.02 4.39
N TYR A 416 2.58 9.92 3.73
CA TYR A 416 1.77 8.71 3.84
C TYR A 416 2.51 7.62 4.63
N ALA A 417 2.01 7.33 5.83
CA ALA A 417 2.43 6.19 6.65
C ALA A 417 1.67 4.94 6.20
N ALA A 418 2.15 4.33 5.13
CA ALA A 418 1.46 3.23 4.47
C ALA A 418 1.73 1.90 5.17
N LYS A 419 0.72 1.03 5.28
CA LYS A 419 0.84 -0.37 5.69
C LYS A 419 1.36 -1.24 4.54
N LEU A 420 2.50 -0.83 3.99
CA LEU A 420 3.13 -1.36 2.79
C LEU A 420 4.55 -1.80 3.10
N ASN A 421 4.97 -2.89 2.47
CA ASN A 421 6.35 -3.37 2.51
C ASN A 421 7.21 -2.56 1.51
N HIS A 422 8.52 -2.80 1.48
CA HIS A 422 9.47 -2.02 0.70
C HIS A 422 9.20 -2.07 -0.81
N ALA A 423 8.75 -3.23 -1.33
CA ALA A 423 8.45 -3.42 -2.75
C ALA A 423 7.10 -2.78 -3.13
N ASP A 424 6.07 -2.88 -2.29
CA ASP A 424 4.77 -2.30 -2.59
C ASP A 424 4.86 -0.78 -2.88
N THR A 425 5.80 -0.08 -2.22
CA THR A 425 6.02 1.36 -2.46
C THR A 425 6.57 1.69 -3.84
N THR A 426 7.00 0.70 -4.64
CA THR A 426 7.34 0.89 -6.06
C THR A 426 6.11 0.91 -6.96
N PHE A 427 4.91 0.74 -6.40
CA PHE A 427 3.64 0.63 -7.13
C PHE A 427 3.44 -0.69 -7.89
N HIS A 428 4.41 -1.61 -7.84
CA HIS A 428 4.41 -2.83 -8.64
C HIS A 428 3.16 -3.69 -8.44
N ASP A 429 2.73 -3.83 -7.19
CA ASP A 429 1.63 -4.72 -6.78
C ASP A 429 0.26 -4.04 -6.73
N GLY A 430 0.20 -2.77 -7.10
CA GLY A 430 -1.00 -1.96 -7.11
C GLY A 430 -1.53 -1.59 -5.73
N ASP A 431 -2.85 -1.48 -5.61
CA ASP A 431 -3.55 -1.05 -4.39
C ASP A 431 -4.21 -2.22 -3.66
N GLY A 432 -4.11 -2.23 -2.33
CA GLY A 432 -4.87 -3.12 -1.46
C GLY A 432 -6.35 -2.77 -1.48
N LEU A 433 -7.24 -3.75 -1.35
CA LEU A 433 -8.68 -3.51 -1.57
C LEU A 433 -9.40 -2.82 -0.41
N PHE A 434 -8.92 -3.00 0.82
CA PHE A 434 -9.76 -2.83 2.01
C PHE A 434 -9.27 -1.79 3.01
N SER A 435 -8.14 -1.13 2.76
CA SER A 435 -7.55 -0.20 3.72
C SER A 435 -7.00 1.03 3.01
N SER A 436 -7.34 2.21 3.54
CA SER A 436 -6.79 3.48 3.10
C SER A 436 -5.27 3.58 3.28
N ALA A 437 -4.69 2.67 4.09
CA ALA A 437 -3.27 2.59 4.37
C ALA A 437 -2.49 1.72 3.37
N GLN A 438 -3.16 1.10 2.40
CA GLN A 438 -2.54 0.16 1.46
C GLN A 438 -2.73 0.56 -0.01
N LYS A 439 -2.87 1.86 -0.28
CA LYS A 439 -3.11 2.40 -1.64
C LYS A 439 -1.93 3.21 -2.24
N PRO A 440 -0.79 2.61 -2.61
CA PRO A 440 0.33 3.36 -3.16
C PRO A 440 0.05 3.99 -4.54
N LEU A 441 -0.68 3.32 -5.43
CA LEU A 441 -1.02 3.87 -6.75
C LEU A 441 -1.97 5.04 -6.60
N LYS A 442 -3.08 4.84 -5.87
CA LYS A 442 -4.05 5.90 -5.59
C LYS A 442 -3.41 7.11 -4.93
N TRP A 443 -2.53 6.88 -3.94
CA TRP A 443 -1.80 7.96 -3.28
C TRP A 443 -1.06 8.82 -4.31
N PHE A 444 -0.30 8.19 -5.21
CA PHE A 444 0.43 8.92 -6.25
C PHE A 444 -0.49 9.58 -7.27
N GLU A 445 -1.55 8.89 -7.69
CA GLU A 445 -2.53 9.36 -8.67
C GLU A 445 -3.24 10.64 -8.20
N CYS A 446 -3.52 10.74 -6.90
CA CYS A 446 -4.25 11.84 -6.27
C CYS A 446 -3.33 12.93 -5.67
N LEU A 447 -2.01 12.78 -5.77
CA LEU A 447 -1.05 13.58 -5.00
C LEU A 447 -0.88 15.04 -5.47
N LEU A 448 -0.85 15.26 -6.80
CA LEU A 448 -0.31 16.46 -7.45
C LEU A 448 -1.30 17.24 -8.32
#